data_AF-A0A8S0FFW0-F1
#
_entry.id   AF-A0A8S0FFW0-F1
#
_cell.length_a   1.000
_cell.length_b   1.000
_cell.length_c   1.000
_cell.angle_alpha   90.00
_cell.angle_beta   90.00
_cell.angle_gamma   90.00
#
_symmetry.space_group_name_H-M   'P 1'
#
loop_
_entity.id
_entity.type
_entity.pdbx_description
1 polymer ?
#
loop_
_entity_poly.entity_id
_entity_poly.type
_entity_poly.pdbx_seq_one_letter_code
_entity_poly.pdbx_strand_id
1 'polypeptide(L)'
;MLAWRDHPQVTGLAEMMDYPGVISGQNALLDKLDAFRHLTLDGHCPGLGGKELNAYIAAGIENCHESYQLEEGRRKLQLGMSLMIREGSAARNLNALAPLINEFNSPQCMLCTDDRNPWEIAHEGHIDALIRRLIEQHNVPLHVAYRVASWSTARPGVTVLPSFPA
;
A
#
# COMPACT_ATOMS: atom_id res chain seq x y z
N MET A 1 -16.94 12.24 2.72
CA MET A 1 -16.35 11.02 3.30
C MET A 1 -16.94 10.69 4.66
N LEU A 2 -17.05 11.64 5.61
CA LEU A 2 -17.60 11.39 6.95
C LEU A 2 -18.99 10.71 6.95
N ALA A 3 -19.87 11.08 6.02
CA ALA A 3 -21.20 10.47 5.88
C ALA A 3 -21.19 8.96 5.61
N TRP A 4 -20.07 8.41 5.12
CA TRP A 4 -19.93 6.99 4.79
C TRP A 4 -19.07 6.22 5.80
N ARG A 5 -18.47 6.89 6.79
CA ARG A 5 -17.50 6.28 7.71
C ARG A 5 -18.07 5.03 8.39
N ASP A 6 -19.31 5.12 8.85
CA ASP A 6 -19.94 4.06 9.64
C ASP A 6 -20.64 3.01 8.74
N HIS A 7 -20.45 3.10 7.41
CA HIS A 7 -20.98 2.11 6.48
C HIS A 7 -20.20 0.79 6.63
N PRO A 8 -20.86 -0.38 6.75
CA PRO A 8 -20.20 -1.64 7.08
C PRO A 8 -19.20 -2.15 6.02
N GLN A 9 -19.25 -1.61 4.79
CA GLN A 9 -18.29 -1.90 3.72
C GLN A 9 -17.09 -0.94 3.69
N VAL A 10 -17.09 0.10 4.52
CA VAL A 10 -15.95 1.02 4.62
C VAL A 10 -14.97 0.45 5.63
N THR A 11 -13.82 0.02 5.14
CA THR A 11 -12.74 -0.58 5.95
C THR A 11 -11.68 0.44 6.39
N GLY A 12 -11.80 1.70 5.94
CA GLY A 12 -10.83 2.76 6.20
C GLY A 12 -10.94 3.97 5.28
N LEU A 13 -9.96 4.86 5.42
CA LEU A 13 -9.80 6.04 4.61
C LEU A 13 -8.85 5.74 3.45
N ALA A 14 -9.38 5.87 2.23
CA ALA A 14 -8.59 5.75 1.01
C ALA A 14 -7.47 6.80 0.94
N GLU A 15 -6.55 6.55 0.01
CA GLU A 15 -5.27 7.25 -0.17
C GLU A 15 -5.25 8.75 0.17
N MET A 16 -4.39 9.12 1.12
CA MET A 16 -4.22 10.52 1.52
C MET A 16 -3.21 11.26 0.66
N MET A 17 -3.63 11.64 -0.55
CA MET A 17 -2.80 12.30 -1.56
C MET A 17 -2.31 13.69 -1.15
N ASP A 18 -3.07 14.43 -0.34
CA ASP A 18 -2.64 15.75 0.18
C ASP A 18 -1.67 15.60 1.35
N TYR A 19 -0.56 14.89 1.11
CA TYR A 19 0.52 14.76 2.07
C TYR A 19 1.15 16.11 2.45
N PRO A 20 1.29 17.14 1.57
CA PRO A 20 1.78 18.44 2.00
C PRO A 20 0.87 19.12 3.01
N GLY A 21 -0.45 19.01 2.83
CA GLY A 21 -1.43 19.53 3.77
C GLY A 21 -1.39 18.81 5.13
N VAL A 22 -1.23 17.49 5.13
CA VAL A 22 -1.02 16.72 6.37
C VAL A 22 0.24 17.15 7.09
N ILE A 23 1.38 17.25 6.39
CA ILE A 23 2.69 17.61 6.98
C ILE A 23 2.67 19.04 7.53
N SER A 24 1.98 19.96 6.85
CA SER A 24 1.82 21.34 7.32
C SER A 24 0.80 21.50 8.45
N GLY A 25 0.13 20.42 8.86
CA GLY A 25 -0.78 20.41 10.00
C GLY A 25 -2.12 21.11 9.73
N GLN A 26 -2.64 21.02 8.50
CA GLN A 26 -3.93 21.63 8.18
C GLN A 26 -5.06 20.95 8.95
N ASN A 27 -5.76 21.71 9.80
CA ASN A 27 -6.82 21.20 10.68
C ASN A 27 -7.85 20.35 9.94
N ALA A 28 -8.36 20.79 8.79
CA ALA A 28 -9.37 20.04 8.04
C ALA A 28 -8.90 18.63 7.61
N LEU A 29 -7.60 18.46 7.33
CA LEU A 29 -7.02 17.16 7.00
C LEU A 29 -6.78 16.33 8.26
N LEU A 30 -6.25 16.93 9.32
CA LEU A 30 -6.04 16.24 10.58
C LEU A 30 -7.37 15.78 11.21
N ASP A 31 -8.42 16.61 11.18
CA ASP A 31 -9.77 16.28 11.62
C ASP A 31 -10.35 15.12 10.81
N LYS A 32 -10.05 15.08 9.51
CA LYS A 32 -10.44 13.97 8.62
C LYS A 32 -9.69 12.69 8.98
N LEU A 33 -8.39 12.74 9.27
CA LEU A 33 -7.62 11.57 9.73
C LEU A 33 -8.14 11.08 11.08
N ASP A 34 -8.35 11.98 12.04
CA ASP A 34 -8.85 11.65 13.38
C ASP A 34 -10.24 11.00 13.30
N ALA A 35 -11.10 11.47 12.40
CA ALA A 35 -12.42 10.86 12.20
C ALA A 35 -12.38 9.38 11.78
N PHE A 36 -11.28 8.93 11.14
CA PHE A 36 -11.08 7.55 10.66
C PHE A 36 -10.01 6.78 11.44
N ARG A 37 -9.41 7.34 12.51
CA ARG A 37 -8.25 6.80 13.25
C ARG A 37 -8.35 5.37 13.79
N HIS A 38 -9.55 4.80 13.81
CA HIS A 38 -9.81 3.43 14.28
C HIS A 38 -9.94 2.43 13.13
N LEU A 39 -9.85 2.91 11.90
CA LEU A 39 -9.82 2.15 10.66
C LEU A 39 -8.46 2.37 9.99
N THR A 40 -8.23 1.68 8.88
CA THR A 40 -7.00 1.87 8.11
C THR A 40 -6.92 3.29 7.53
N LEU A 41 -5.74 3.89 7.55
CA LEU A 41 -5.45 5.15 6.84
C LEU A 41 -4.44 4.90 5.71
N ASP A 42 -4.93 4.78 4.47
CA ASP A 42 -4.07 4.54 3.29
C ASP A 42 -3.31 5.82 2.89
N GLY A 43 -2.07 5.65 2.45
CA GLY A 43 -1.19 6.76 2.08
C GLY A 43 -0.83 6.83 0.61
N HIS A 44 -0.48 8.04 0.19
CA HIS A 44 0.01 8.38 -1.15
C HIS A 44 1.06 9.47 -1.02
N CYS A 45 2.33 9.08 -1.07
CA CYS A 45 3.46 9.97 -0.79
C CYS A 45 4.67 9.65 -1.68
N PRO A 46 4.59 9.96 -3.00
CA PRO A 46 5.67 9.68 -3.94
C PRO A 46 6.92 10.50 -3.59
N GLY A 47 8.07 9.83 -3.47
CA GLY A 47 9.36 10.48 -3.23
C GLY A 47 9.54 11.11 -1.84
N LEU A 48 8.56 10.95 -0.95
CA LEU A 48 8.59 11.56 0.38
C LEU A 48 9.68 10.93 1.26
N GLY A 49 10.43 11.77 1.98
CA GLY A 49 11.55 11.31 2.80
C GLY A 49 11.86 12.20 4.00
N GLY A 50 12.86 11.80 4.79
CA GLY A 50 13.33 12.59 5.93
C GLY A 50 12.22 12.89 6.95
N LYS A 51 12.23 14.13 7.48
CA LYS A 51 11.28 14.57 8.50
C LYS A 51 9.85 14.66 7.99
N GLU A 52 9.66 14.90 6.70
CA GLU A 52 8.34 14.99 6.08
C GLU A 52 7.64 13.63 6.06
N LEU A 53 8.37 12.57 5.71
CA LEU A 53 7.86 11.20 5.82
C LEU A 53 7.51 10.84 7.27
N ASN A 54 8.36 11.23 8.23
CA ASN A 54 8.08 11.01 9.64
C ASN A 54 6.81 11.74 10.10
N ALA A 55 6.59 12.98 9.65
CA ALA A 55 5.38 13.74 9.98
C ALA A 55 4.12 13.08 9.39
N TYR A 56 4.20 12.60 8.16
CA TYR A 56 3.10 11.90 7.50
C TYR A 56 2.73 10.58 8.18
N ILE A 57 3.73 9.78 8.58
CA ILE A 57 3.52 8.56 9.37
C ILE A 57 2.99 8.89 10.78
N ALA A 58 3.53 9.94 11.43
CA ALA A 58 3.09 10.37 12.76
C ALA A 58 1.63 10.88 12.77
N ALA A 59 1.11 11.34 11.63
CA ALA A 59 -0.30 11.70 11.47
C ALA A 59 -1.23 10.47 11.40
N GLY A 60 -0.68 9.25 11.40
CA GLY A 60 -1.42 7.99 11.45
C GLY A 60 -1.49 7.23 10.13
N ILE A 61 -0.84 7.70 9.06
CA ILE A 61 -0.85 7.01 7.77
C ILE A 61 0.01 5.74 7.81
N GLU A 62 -0.55 4.62 7.37
CA GLU A 62 0.01 3.28 7.66
C GLU A 62 0.74 2.64 6.47
N ASN A 63 0.36 2.98 5.25
CA ASN A 63 0.86 2.32 4.04
C ASN A 63 1.06 3.28 2.87
N CYS A 64 1.76 2.83 1.83
CA CYS A 64 1.94 3.60 0.61
C CYS A 64 2.12 2.69 -0.62
N HIS A 65 1.46 3.05 -1.72
CA HIS A 65 1.61 2.40 -3.04
C HIS A 65 2.46 3.20 -4.05
N GLU A 66 2.99 4.35 -3.64
CA GLU A 66 3.68 5.31 -4.52
C GLU A 66 5.21 5.16 -4.54
N SER A 67 5.77 4.13 -3.91
CA SER A 67 7.20 3.87 -4.03
C SER A 67 7.58 3.40 -5.42
N TYR A 68 8.60 4.03 -6.01
CA TYR A 68 9.11 3.66 -7.34
C TYR A 68 10.62 3.37 -7.33
N GLN A 69 11.32 3.65 -6.23
CA GLN A 69 12.74 3.32 -6.05
C GLN A 69 12.96 2.38 -4.86
N LEU A 70 13.96 1.51 -4.99
CA LEU A 70 14.34 0.55 -3.94
C LEU A 70 14.62 1.23 -2.60
N GLU A 71 15.36 2.35 -2.60
CA GLU A 71 15.71 3.07 -1.38
C GLU A 71 14.51 3.79 -0.73
N GLU A 72 13.55 4.23 -1.54
CA GLU A 72 12.32 4.83 -1.04
C GLU A 72 11.47 3.77 -0.32
N GLY A 73 11.26 2.61 -0.95
CA GLY A 73 10.55 1.49 -0.34
C GLY A 73 11.26 0.98 0.92
N ARG A 74 12.60 0.88 0.89
CA ARG A 74 13.40 0.49 2.06
C ARG A 74 13.21 1.47 3.22
N ARG A 75 13.24 2.78 2.96
CA ARG A 75 13.05 3.80 3.99
C ARG A 75 11.67 3.73 4.63
N LYS A 76 10.62 3.55 3.83
CA LYS A 76 9.24 3.42 4.33
C LYS A 76 9.11 2.18 5.23
N LEU A 77 9.62 1.03 4.80
CA LEU A 77 9.66 -0.19 5.62
C LEU A 77 10.42 0.00 6.94
N GLN A 78 11.58 0.67 6.91
CA GLN A 78 12.39 0.96 8.10
C GLN A 78 11.66 1.85 9.12
N LEU A 79 10.74 2.70 8.67
CA LEU A 79 9.92 3.56 9.53
C LEU A 79 8.61 2.90 9.97
N GLY A 80 8.41 1.62 9.65
CA GLY A 80 7.23 0.86 10.02
C GLY A 80 6.04 1.02 9.07
N MET A 81 6.17 1.83 8.01
CA MET A 81 5.13 1.98 6.99
C MET A 81 5.07 0.75 6.10
N SER A 82 3.87 0.24 5.85
CA SER A 82 3.68 -0.91 4.98
C SER A 82 3.86 -0.53 3.50
N LEU A 83 4.53 -1.40 2.75
CA LEU A 83 4.86 -1.18 1.35
C LEU A 83 3.86 -1.91 0.46
N MET A 84 3.05 -1.15 -0.28
CA MET A 84 2.21 -1.70 -1.35
C MET A 84 2.98 -1.60 -2.67
N ILE A 85 3.36 -2.74 -3.22
CA ILE A 85 4.12 -2.83 -4.47
C ILE A 85 3.13 -2.82 -5.63
N ARG A 86 3.07 -1.67 -6.31
CA ARG A 86 2.17 -1.40 -7.43
C ARG A 86 2.72 -1.93 -8.76
N GLU A 87 1.88 -2.65 -9.49
CA GLU A 87 2.11 -3.00 -10.90
C GLU A 87 0.84 -2.77 -11.74
N GLY A 88 0.59 -1.50 -12.03
CA GLY A 88 -0.52 -1.01 -12.85
C GLY A 88 -0.12 -0.61 -14.27
N SER A 89 -1.10 -0.14 -15.04
CA SER A 89 -0.87 0.32 -16.42
C SER A 89 -0.01 1.58 -16.46
N ALA A 90 -0.25 2.50 -15.51
CA ALA A 90 0.45 3.78 -15.44
C ALA A 90 1.78 3.72 -14.66
N ALA A 91 1.93 2.75 -13.74
CA ALA A 91 3.09 2.64 -12.87
C ALA A 91 3.45 1.17 -12.60
N ARG A 92 4.68 0.79 -12.97
CA ARG A 92 5.19 -0.59 -12.91
C ARG A 92 6.42 -0.67 -12.00
N ASN A 93 6.20 -0.95 -10.71
CA ASN A 93 7.23 -0.87 -9.68
C ASN A 93 7.68 -2.25 -9.15
N LEU A 94 7.08 -3.36 -9.60
CA LEU A 94 7.40 -4.70 -9.10
C LEU A 94 8.89 -5.02 -9.26
N ASN A 95 9.48 -4.73 -10.43
CA ASN A 95 10.88 -5.05 -10.68
C ASN A 95 11.85 -4.24 -9.78
N ALA A 96 11.48 -3.01 -9.45
CA ALA A 96 12.30 -2.16 -8.60
C ALA A 96 12.19 -2.54 -7.11
N LEU A 97 11.02 -3.00 -6.67
CA LEU A 97 10.71 -3.20 -5.25
C LEU A 97 10.72 -4.67 -4.80
N ALA A 98 10.54 -5.64 -5.70
CA ALA A 98 10.57 -7.07 -5.36
C ALA A 98 11.84 -7.50 -4.59
N PRO A 99 13.05 -6.94 -4.85
CA PRO A 99 14.24 -7.25 -4.05
C PRO A 99 14.14 -6.88 -2.56
N LEU A 100 13.16 -6.06 -2.16
CA LEU A 100 12.90 -5.77 -0.74
C LEU A 100 12.20 -6.92 -0.03
N ILE A 101 11.44 -7.78 -0.74
CA ILE A 101 10.65 -8.83 -0.11
C ILE A 101 11.56 -9.96 0.40
N ASN A 102 11.40 -10.31 1.67
CA ASN A 102 12.00 -11.49 2.28
C ASN A 102 11.06 -12.10 3.34
N GLU A 103 11.45 -13.26 3.89
CA GLU A 103 10.63 -13.96 4.88
C GLU A 103 10.32 -13.11 6.12
N PHE A 104 11.27 -12.28 6.56
CA PHE A 104 11.16 -11.44 7.74
C PHE A 104 10.20 -10.26 7.56
N ASN A 105 10.32 -9.51 6.45
CA ASN A 105 9.54 -8.30 6.23
C ASN A 105 8.29 -8.48 5.36
N SER A 106 8.09 -9.66 4.76
CA SER A 106 6.88 -9.95 3.98
C SER A 106 5.55 -9.66 4.70
N PRO A 107 5.42 -9.71 6.05
CA PRO A 107 4.24 -9.23 6.75
C PRO A 107 3.88 -7.74 6.57
N GLN A 108 4.82 -6.92 6.07
CA GLN A 108 4.65 -5.48 5.81
C GLN A 108 4.68 -5.15 4.30
N CYS A 109 4.86 -6.16 3.44
CA CYS A 109 4.83 -5.99 1.99
C CYS A 109 3.51 -6.53 1.42
N MET A 110 2.97 -5.83 0.45
CA MET A 110 1.71 -6.16 -0.20
C MET A 110 1.79 -5.96 -1.71
N LEU A 111 0.92 -6.62 -2.45
CA LEU A 111 0.76 -6.40 -3.88
C LEU A 111 -0.50 -5.58 -4.15
N CYS A 112 -0.38 -4.60 -5.04
CA CYS A 112 -1.52 -3.91 -5.61
C CYS A 112 -1.29 -3.66 -7.11
N THR A 113 -2.36 -3.42 -7.84
CA THR A 113 -2.27 -2.96 -9.23
C THR A 113 -2.56 -1.48 -9.36
N ASP A 114 -3.28 -0.91 -8.38
CA ASP A 114 -3.91 0.40 -8.54
C ASP A 114 -4.71 0.41 -9.85
N ASP A 115 -4.50 1.37 -10.74
CA ASP A 115 -5.12 1.37 -12.05
C ASP A 115 -4.50 0.34 -13.02
N ARG A 116 -5.33 -0.62 -13.44
CA ARG A 116 -4.99 -1.58 -14.51
C ARG A 116 -6.10 -1.66 -15.54
N ASN A 117 -5.74 -1.50 -16.81
CA ASN A 117 -6.72 -1.48 -17.88
C ASN A 117 -7.27 -2.90 -18.18
N PRO A 118 -8.52 -3.01 -18.68
CA PRO A 118 -9.15 -4.31 -18.90
C PRO A 118 -8.41 -5.22 -19.88
N TRP A 119 -7.72 -4.63 -20.87
CA TRP A 119 -6.96 -5.42 -21.84
C TRP A 119 -5.77 -6.11 -21.16
N GLU A 120 -5.01 -5.41 -20.33
CA GLU A 120 -3.91 -5.99 -19.55
C GLU A 120 -4.43 -7.04 -18.55
N ILE A 121 -5.58 -6.80 -17.90
CA ILE A 121 -6.18 -7.80 -17.00
C ILE A 121 -6.49 -9.09 -17.76
N ALA A 122 -7.10 -8.98 -18.95
CA ALA A 122 -7.50 -10.14 -19.74
C ALA A 122 -6.33 -10.96 -20.31
N HIS A 123 -5.18 -10.32 -20.60
CA HIS A 123 -4.06 -10.97 -21.28
C HIS A 123 -2.87 -11.27 -20.36
N GLU A 124 -2.64 -10.44 -19.35
CA GLU A 124 -1.50 -10.57 -18.45
C GLU A 124 -1.90 -11.09 -17.06
N GLY A 125 -3.15 -10.85 -16.65
CA GLY A 125 -3.67 -11.12 -15.30
C GLY A 125 -3.72 -9.87 -14.42
N HIS A 126 -4.13 -10.05 -13.16
CA HIS A 126 -4.21 -9.03 -12.11
C HIS A 126 -3.14 -9.32 -11.04
N ILE A 127 -3.51 -9.44 -9.75
CA ILE A 127 -2.59 -9.84 -8.68
C ILE A 127 -1.92 -11.20 -8.96
N ASP A 128 -2.61 -12.13 -9.62
CA ASP A 128 -2.05 -13.43 -10.01
C ASP A 128 -0.81 -13.28 -10.91
N ALA A 129 -0.78 -12.25 -11.76
CA ALA A 129 0.36 -11.95 -12.63
C ALA A 129 1.59 -11.52 -11.82
N LEU A 130 1.37 -10.71 -10.78
CA LEU A 130 2.44 -10.26 -9.89
C LEU A 130 2.98 -11.45 -9.08
N ILE A 131 2.11 -12.34 -8.60
CA ILE A 131 2.52 -13.56 -7.88
C ILE A 131 3.42 -14.43 -8.78
N ARG A 132 2.99 -14.72 -10.03
CA ARG A 132 3.80 -15.49 -10.99
C ARG A 132 5.15 -14.84 -11.21
N ARG A 133 5.19 -13.52 -11.44
CA ARG A 133 6.44 -12.77 -11.64
C ARG A 133 7.35 -12.78 -10.42
N LEU A 134 6.81 -12.68 -9.20
CA LEU A 134 7.61 -12.80 -7.98
C LEU A 134 8.31 -14.16 -7.90
N ILE A 135 7.59 -15.24 -8.21
CA ILE A 135 8.12 -16.61 -8.15
C ILE A 135 9.12 -16.86 -9.29
N GLU A 136 8.73 -16.57 -10.53
CA GLU A 136 9.47 -16.95 -11.74
C GLU A 136 10.63 -16.01 -12.07
N GLN A 137 10.47 -14.71 -11.83
CA GLN A 137 11.45 -13.70 -12.24
C GLN A 137 12.32 -13.22 -11.08
N HIS A 138 11.75 -13.14 -9.87
CA HIS A 138 12.42 -12.63 -8.68
C HIS A 138 12.82 -13.73 -7.68
N ASN A 139 12.52 -14.99 -7.97
CA ASN A 139 12.83 -16.15 -7.13
C ASN A 139 12.34 -16.02 -5.69
N VAL A 140 11.22 -15.31 -5.47
CA VAL A 140 10.61 -15.21 -4.14
C VAL A 140 10.01 -16.56 -3.76
N PRO A 141 10.27 -17.09 -2.55
CA PRO A 141 9.70 -18.36 -2.12
C PRO A 141 8.17 -18.35 -2.22
N LEU A 142 7.58 -19.46 -2.69
CA LEU A 142 6.13 -19.61 -2.90
C LEU A 142 5.29 -19.09 -1.73
N HIS A 143 5.63 -19.53 -0.51
CA HIS A 143 4.89 -19.14 0.70
C HIS A 143 4.98 -17.64 1.01
N VAL A 144 6.08 -16.98 0.63
CA VAL A 144 6.26 -15.53 0.78
C VAL A 144 5.45 -14.78 -0.29
N ALA A 145 5.52 -15.22 -1.55
CA ALA A 145 4.77 -14.62 -2.65
C ALA A 145 3.25 -14.64 -2.39
N TYR A 146 2.73 -15.77 -1.89
CA TYR A 146 1.33 -15.84 -1.49
C TYR A 146 1.02 -15.02 -0.23
N ARG A 147 1.94 -14.95 0.75
CA ARG A 147 1.74 -14.12 1.95
C ARG A 147 1.54 -12.65 1.61
N VAL A 148 2.40 -12.07 0.78
CA VAL A 148 2.30 -10.65 0.37
C VAL A 148 1.06 -10.37 -0.48
N ALA A 149 0.47 -11.39 -1.10
CA ALA A 149 -0.74 -11.27 -1.90
C ALA A 149 -2.04 -11.57 -1.14
N SER A 150 -1.97 -12.05 0.10
CA SER A 150 -3.15 -12.51 0.86
C SER A 150 -3.10 -12.16 2.35
N TRP A 151 -2.29 -12.86 3.12
CA TRP A 151 -2.27 -12.68 4.57
C TRP A 151 -1.78 -11.28 4.96
N SER A 152 -0.74 -10.75 4.31
CA SER A 152 -0.24 -9.41 4.61
C SER A 152 -1.27 -8.32 4.31
N THR A 153 -2.08 -8.49 3.26
CA THR A 153 -3.13 -7.56 2.88
C THR A 153 -4.36 -7.65 3.79
N ALA A 154 -4.66 -8.84 4.33
CA ALA A 154 -5.81 -9.06 5.21
C ALA A 154 -5.59 -8.60 6.67
N ARG A 155 -4.37 -8.19 7.03
CA ARG A 155 -4.08 -7.67 8.36
C ARG A 155 -4.68 -6.26 8.54
N PRO A 156 -5.02 -5.87 9.79
CA PRO A 156 -5.35 -4.48 10.09
C PRO A 156 -4.24 -3.53 9.58
N GLY A 157 -4.62 -2.42 8.93
CA GLY A 157 -3.69 -1.46 8.31
C GLY A 157 -3.71 -1.42 6.77
N VAL A 158 -4.70 -2.04 6.13
CA VAL A 158 -4.90 -2.03 4.66
C VAL A 158 -6.39 -1.85 4.31
N THR A 159 -6.72 -0.89 3.45
CA THR A 159 -8.12 -0.62 3.05
C THR A 159 -8.47 -1.24 1.69
N VAL A 160 -7.47 -1.47 0.84
CA VAL A 160 -7.65 -1.89 -0.56
C VAL A 160 -7.76 -3.41 -0.72
N LEU A 161 -8.69 -4.03 0.00
CA LEU A 161 -9.11 -5.40 -0.30
C LEU A 161 -10.63 -5.48 -0.46
N PRO A 162 -11.13 -6.22 -1.45
CA PRO A 162 -12.49 -6.74 -1.36
C PRO A 162 -12.54 -7.64 -0.12
N SER A 163 -13.55 -7.46 0.72
CA SER A 163 -13.86 -8.38 1.81
C SER A 163 -13.81 -9.82 1.27
N PHE A 164 -12.94 -10.67 1.80
CA PHE A 164 -12.94 -12.09 1.49
C PHE A 164 -14.00 -12.76 2.38
N PRO A 165 -15.18 -13.16 1.87
CA PRO A 165 -15.99 -14.11 2.61
C PRO A 165 -15.31 -15.49 2.57
N ALA A 166 -15.49 -16.23 3.67
CA ALA A 166 -15.06 -17.62 3.82
C ALA A 166 -15.82 -18.56 2.87
#